data_AF-A0A7I7S5G2-F1
#
_entry.id   AF-A0A7I7S5G2-F1
#
_cell.length_a   1.000
_cell.length_b   1.000
_cell.length_c   1.000
_cell.angle_alpha   90.00
_cell.angle_beta   90.00
_cell.angle_gamma   90.00
#
_symmetry.space_group_name_H-M   'P 1'
#
loop_
_entity.id
_entity.type
_entity.pdbx_description
1 polymer ?
#
loop_
_entity_poly.entity_id
_entity_poly.type
_entity_poly.pdbx_seq_one_letter_code
_entity_poly.pdbx_strand_id
1 'polypeptide(L)'
;MTGVNAVGRMLGVLGDEWTLLIVQQALLGAARYGDFTARLPISHAVLTGRLKTMTAEDLVTRRVYQDRPVRAEYVLTQRGRALWPVLASVWAWERQWVPRHGDGLPAMHHRACGADVAPVLVCRSCREPTSEKELRVRWGPSGSWPRSVPVLSTRRRSSPDTGRSAPGLFPETMTILGNRWAFAVVVAAFVGTSRFGDFEAQLAVPPSTLADRLATLTDRGILANASGPYLLTKKGRAVLPVLITALQWAEQWYPAAEGPAVLLHHIACGAAFHGALACDSCAEILRGNQLERVWHSPS
;
A
#
# COMPACT_ATOMS: atom_id res chain seq x y z
N MET A 1 -4.63 26.18 -10.41
CA MET A 1 -3.93 25.33 -9.42
C MET A 1 -4.59 23.95 -9.38
N THR A 2 -4.29 23.09 -10.36
CA THR A 2 -5.13 21.95 -10.78
C THR A 2 -4.31 20.67 -11.02
N GLY A 3 -3.50 20.26 -10.04
CA GLY A 3 -2.68 19.04 -10.10
C GLY A 3 -3.17 17.93 -9.17
N VAL A 4 -2.86 16.68 -9.51
CA VAL A 4 -3.08 15.51 -8.63
C VAL A 4 -2.32 15.71 -7.32
N ASN A 5 -2.97 15.51 -6.18
CA ASN A 5 -2.33 15.64 -4.86
C ASN A 5 -1.64 14.33 -4.42
N ALA A 6 -0.97 14.34 -3.28
CA ALA A 6 -0.26 13.17 -2.76
C ALA A 6 -1.16 11.93 -2.61
N VAL A 7 -2.41 12.09 -2.15
CA VAL A 7 -3.38 10.97 -2.08
C VAL A 7 -3.65 10.39 -3.47
N GLY A 8 -3.80 11.23 -4.50
CA GLY A 8 -4.00 10.73 -5.86
C GLY A 8 -2.76 10.06 -6.45
N ARG A 9 -1.55 10.50 -6.08
CA ARG A 9 -0.30 9.82 -6.44
C ARG A 9 -0.18 8.47 -5.74
N MET A 10 -0.51 8.42 -4.45
CA MET A 10 -0.59 7.17 -3.66
C MET A 10 -1.54 6.17 -4.32
N LEU A 11 -2.79 6.58 -4.58
CA LEU A 11 -3.80 5.75 -5.22
C LEU A 11 -3.41 5.33 -6.64
N GLY A 12 -2.75 6.21 -7.41
CA GLY A 12 -2.33 5.91 -8.77
C GLY A 12 -1.14 4.94 -8.87
N VAL A 13 -0.13 5.11 -8.02
CA VAL A 13 1.11 4.33 -8.08
C VAL A 13 0.99 3.01 -7.30
N LEU A 14 0.39 3.05 -6.11
CA LEU A 14 0.25 1.89 -5.24
C LEU A 14 -1.06 1.14 -5.46
N GLY A 15 -2.00 1.74 -6.19
CA GLY A 15 -3.23 1.13 -6.71
C GLY A 15 -3.02 0.09 -7.82
N ASP A 16 -1.77 -0.19 -8.17
CA ASP A 16 -1.31 -1.11 -9.20
C ASP A 16 -0.56 -2.27 -8.54
N GLU A 17 -1.17 -3.47 -8.55
CA GLU A 17 -0.66 -4.64 -7.82
C GLU A 17 0.81 -4.94 -8.14
N TRP A 18 1.20 -4.75 -9.40
CA TRP A 18 2.53 -5.12 -9.88
C TRP A 18 3.62 -4.20 -9.35
N THR A 19 3.31 -2.93 -9.05
CA THR A 19 4.28 -1.98 -8.51
C THR A 19 4.82 -2.48 -7.17
N LEU A 20 3.93 -2.85 -6.24
CA LEU A 20 4.33 -3.34 -4.92
C LEU A 20 5.02 -4.71 -5.00
N LEU A 21 4.55 -5.61 -5.87
CA LEU A 21 5.20 -6.91 -6.08
C LEU A 21 6.61 -6.78 -6.67
N ILE A 22 6.81 -5.92 -7.67
CA ILE A 22 8.14 -5.67 -8.25
C ILE A 22 9.06 -5.04 -7.20
N VAL A 23 8.59 -4.04 -6.45
CA VAL A 23 9.37 -3.42 -5.37
C VAL A 23 9.74 -4.45 -4.31
N GLN A 24 8.80 -5.31 -3.91
CA GLN A 24 9.08 -6.40 -2.97
C GLN A 24 10.20 -7.29 -3.50
N GLN A 25 10.09 -7.80 -4.73
CA GLN A 25 11.13 -8.68 -5.29
C GLN A 25 12.48 -7.96 -5.41
N ALA A 26 12.49 -6.67 -5.71
CA ALA A 26 13.71 -5.89 -5.78
C ALA A 26 14.36 -5.63 -4.41
N LEU A 27 13.57 -5.45 -3.35
CA LEU A 27 14.07 -5.44 -1.97
C LEU A 27 14.65 -6.81 -1.57
N LEU A 28 14.14 -7.89 -2.16
CA LEU A 28 14.66 -9.26 -2.02
C LEU A 28 15.79 -9.60 -3.01
N GLY A 29 16.41 -8.58 -3.62
CA GLY A 29 17.60 -8.71 -4.46
C GLY A 29 17.35 -9.06 -5.93
N ALA A 30 16.09 -9.13 -6.40
CA ALA A 30 15.82 -9.22 -7.83
C ALA A 30 16.22 -7.92 -8.52
N ALA A 31 17.11 -7.98 -9.49
CA ALA A 31 17.60 -6.79 -10.20
C ALA A 31 17.47 -6.93 -11.72
N ARG A 32 17.51 -8.15 -12.24
CA ARG A 32 17.46 -8.42 -13.68
C ARG A 32 16.04 -8.75 -14.11
N TYR A 33 15.76 -8.48 -15.39
CA TYR A 33 14.46 -8.82 -15.98
C TYR A 33 14.09 -10.29 -15.76
N GLY A 34 15.06 -11.20 -15.96
CA GLY A 34 14.90 -12.64 -15.73
C GLY A 34 14.55 -13.01 -14.29
N ASP A 35 15.07 -12.27 -13.31
CA ASP A 35 14.77 -12.51 -11.88
C ASP A 35 13.29 -12.24 -11.60
N PHE A 36 12.74 -11.16 -12.16
CA PHE A 36 11.33 -10.81 -11.97
C PHE A 36 10.41 -11.83 -12.66
N THR A 37 10.70 -12.24 -13.89
CA THR A 37 9.89 -13.26 -14.59
C THR A 37 9.96 -14.64 -13.93
N ALA A 38 11.07 -14.95 -13.25
CA ALA A 38 11.20 -16.21 -12.52
C ALA A 38 10.46 -16.20 -11.18
N ARG A 39 10.27 -15.03 -10.57
CA ARG A 39 9.68 -14.89 -9.22
C ARG A 39 8.22 -14.43 -9.21
N LEU A 40 7.73 -13.85 -10.32
CA LEU A 40 6.38 -13.30 -10.43
C LEU A 40 5.65 -13.96 -11.60
N PRO A 41 4.35 -14.30 -11.43
CA PRO A 41 3.51 -14.78 -12.52
C PRO A 41 3.04 -13.61 -13.42
N ILE A 42 3.99 -12.80 -13.88
CA ILE A 42 3.76 -11.58 -14.68
C ILE A 42 4.11 -11.84 -16.14
N SER A 43 3.26 -11.38 -17.06
CA SER A 43 3.58 -11.48 -18.49
C SER A 43 4.70 -10.52 -18.90
N HIS A 44 5.47 -10.88 -19.92
CA HIS A 44 6.55 -10.05 -20.44
C HIS A 44 6.10 -8.63 -20.84
N ALA A 45 4.92 -8.53 -21.45
CA ALA A 45 4.34 -7.25 -21.86
C ALA A 45 4.01 -6.36 -20.66
N VAL A 46 3.40 -6.94 -19.62
CA VAL A 46 3.05 -6.23 -18.39
C VAL A 46 4.32 -5.81 -17.65
N LEU A 47 5.27 -6.73 -17.43
CA LEU A 47 6.54 -6.41 -16.75
C LEU A 47 7.31 -5.29 -17.45
N THR A 48 7.42 -5.34 -18.78
CA THR A 48 8.09 -4.29 -19.56
C THR A 48 7.40 -2.94 -19.40
N GLY A 49 6.07 -2.92 -19.49
CA GLY A 49 5.28 -1.71 -19.28
C GLY A 49 5.45 -1.13 -17.87
N ARG A 50 5.43 -2.00 -16.86
CA ARG A 50 5.58 -1.62 -15.45
C ARG A 50 6.97 -1.09 -15.14
N LEU A 51 8.03 -1.78 -15.54
CA LEU A 51 9.40 -1.30 -15.35
C LEU A 51 9.64 0.05 -16.05
N LYS A 52 9.03 0.27 -17.23
CA LYS A 52 9.07 1.57 -17.91
C LYS A 52 8.37 2.66 -17.09
N THR A 53 7.15 2.40 -16.61
CA THR A 53 6.40 3.35 -15.76
C THR A 53 7.15 3.62 -14.45
N MET A 54 7.63 2.59 -13.77
CA MET A 54 8.39 2.72 -12.53
C MET A 54 9.71 3.48 -12.72
N THR A 55 10.34 3.38 -13.90
CA THR A 55 11.51 4.21 -14.24
C THR A 55 11.13 5.67 -14.44
N ALA A 56 10.03 5.94 -15.13
CA ALA A 56 9.52 7.31 -15.32
C ALA A 56 9.06 7.96 -13.99
N GLU A 57 8.59 7.14 -13.05
CA GLU A 57 8.18 7.52 -11.70
C GLU A 57 9.34 7.58 -10.69
N ASP A 58 10.58 7.37 -11.15
CA ASP A 58 11.79 7.35 -10.32
C ASP A 58 11.69 6.37 -9.13
N LEU A 59 11.01 5.23 -9.32
CA LEU A 59 10.99 4.12 -8.34
C LEU A 59 12.15 3.16 -8.56
N VAL A 60 12.56 2.99 -9.83
CA VAL A 60 13.70 2.18 -10.24
C VAL A 60 14.56 2.94 -11.24
N THR A 61 15.86 2.72 -11.20
CA THR A 61 16.79 3.17 -12.24
C THR A 61 17.17 1.98 -13.10
N ARG A 62 17.00 2.09 -14.43
CA ARG A 62 17.52 1.13 -15.38
C ARG A 62 19.01 1.40 -15.61
N ARG A 63 19.87 0.45 -15.25
CA ARG A 63 21.33 0.51 -15.45
C ARG A 63 21.76 -0.53 -16.48
N VAL A 64 22.31 -0.08 -17.60
CA VAL A 64 22.93 -0.97 -18.59
C VAL A 64 24.36 -1.26 -18.11
N TYR A 65 24.72 -2.54 -18.02
CA TYR A 65 26.06 -2.96 -17.61
C TYR A 65 26.82 -3.71 -18.71
N GLN A 66 26.14 -4.02 -19.81
CA GLN A 66 26.72 -4.67 -20.99
C GLN A 66 25.93 -4.20 -22.21
N ASP A 67 26.61 -3.80 -23.28
CA ASP A 67 25.96 -3.28 -24.49
C ASP A 67 25.73 -4.34 -25.59
N ARG A 68 26.44 -5.48 -25.55
CA ARG A 68 26.37 -6.52 -26.59
C ARG A 68 26.43 -7.95 -26.01
N PRO A 69 25.31 -8.71 -26.00
CA PRO A 69 23.94 -8.20 -26.06
C PRO A 69 23.64 -7.24 -24.91
N VAL A 70 22.67 -6.33 -25.10
CA VAL A 70 22.29 -5.36 -24.06
C VAL A 70 21.79 -6.09 -22.82
N ARG A 71 22.47 -5.91 -21.69
CA ARG A 71 22.01 -6.37 -20.37
C ARG A 71 21.83 -5.20 -19.44
N ALA A 72 20.68 -5.18 -18.78
CA ALA A 72 20.31 -4.12 -17.86
C ALA A 72 19.76 -4.70 -16.56
N GLU A 73 19.97 -3.94 -15.50
CA GLU A 73 19.38 -4.14 -14.18
C GLU A 73 18.45 -2.98 -13.84
N TYR A 74 17.45 -3.26 -13.02
CA TYR A 74 16.46 -2.33 -12.51
C TYR A 74 16.65 -2.24 -11.00
N VAL A 75 17.34 -1.21 -10.56
CA VAL A 75 17.72 -1.03 -9.16
C VAL A 75 16.78 -0.02 -8.52
N LEU A 76 16.22 -0.33 -7.35
CA LEU A 76 15.39 0.62 -6.62
C LEU A 76 16.14 1.94 -6.38
N THR A 77 15.43 3.05 -6.50
CA THR A 77 15.90 4.38 -6.08
C THR A 77 15.68 4.57 -4.58
N GLN A 78 15.99 5.75 -4.04
CA GLN A 78 15.61 6.09 -2.67
C GLN A 78 14.08 6.08 -2.51
N ARG A 79 13.34 6.60 -3.49
CA ARG A 79 11.87 6.60 -3.51
C ARG A 79 11.28 5.19 -3.53
N GLY A 80 11.84 4.31 -4.35
CA GLY A 80 11.43 2.90 -4.40
C GLY A 80 11.72 2.16 -3.10
N ARG A 81 12.90 2.36 -2.50
CA ARG A 81 13.26 1.77 -1.20
C ARG A 81 12.39 2.27 -0.05
N ALA A 82 11.91 3.51 -0.13
CA ALA A 82 11.04 4.11 0.88
C ALA A 82 9.63 3.47 0.97
N LEU A 83 9.29 2.54 0.07
CA LEU A 83 8.06 1.73 0.15
C LEU A 83 8.16 0.53 1.10
N TRP A 84 9.33 0.26 1.66
CA TRP A 84 9.51 -0.83 2.63
C TRP A 84 8.49 -0.82 3.80
N PRO A 85 8.16 0.33 4.45
CA PRO A 85 7.17 0.33 5.53
C PRO A 85 5.77 -0.08 5.07
N VAL A 86 5.41 0.24 3.82
CA VAL A 86 4.14 -0.20 3.22
C VAL A 86 4.14 -1.72 3.14
N LEU A 87 5.19 -2.31 2.55
CA LEU A 87 5.31 -3.77 2.41
C LEU A 87 5.37 -4.50 3.75
N ALA A 88 6.05 -3.94 4.76
CA ALA A 88 6.09 -4.51 6.11
C ALA A 88 4.71 -4.48 6.78
N SER A 89 3.94 -3.41 6.60
CA SER A 89 2.56 -3.30 7.09
C SER A 89 1.62 -4.27 6.39
N VAL A 90 1.78 -4.44 5.07
CA VAL A 90 1.04 -5.42 4.26
C VAL A 90 1.31 -6.84 4.75
N TRP A 91 2.58 -7.20 4.92
CA TRP A 91 2.94 -8.52 5.45
C TRP A 91 2.33 -8.78 6.83
N ALA A 92 2.36 -7.79 7.73
CA ALA A 92 1.86 -7.94 9.09
C ALA A 92 0.34 -8.18 9.10
N TRP A 93 -0.38 -7.41 8.28
CA TRP A 93 -1.82 -7.53 8.13
C TRP A 93 -2.22 -8.88 7.51
N GLU A 94 -1.56 -9.29 6.43
CA GLU A 94 -1.81 -10.59 5.78
C GLU A 94 -1.57 -11.74 6.75
N ARG A 95 -0.43 -11.76 7.44
CA ARG A 95 -0.07 -12.81 8.38
C ARG A 95 -1.09 -12.95 9.51
N GLN A 96 -1.69 -11.85 9.96
CA GLN A 96 -2.66 -11.86 11.04
C GLN A 96 -4.08 -12.21 10.58
N TRP A 97 -4.52 -11.70 9.43
CA TRP A 97 -5.93 -11.70 9.02
C TRP A 97 -6.26 -12.65 7.87
N VAL A 98 -5.25 -13.32 7.30
CA VAL A 98 -5.41 -14.20 6.14
C VAL A 98 -5.00 -15.62 6.52
N PRO A 99 -5.96 -16.45 6.97
CA PRO A 99 -5.69 -17.76 7.54
C PRO A 99 -5.22 -18.83 6.54
N ARG A 100 -5.13 -18.52 5.23
CA ARG A 100 -4.72 -19.45 4.17
C ARG A 100 -3.72 -18.82 3.19
N HIS A 101 -2.47 -18.71 3.60
CA HIS A 101 -1.37 -18.95 2.65
C HIS A 101 -1.07 -20.45 2.77
N GLY A 102 -1.00 -21.20 1.65
CA GLY A 102 -0.83 -22.66 1.70
C GLY A 102 0.26 -23.14 2.66
N ASP A 103 1.38 -22.39 2.74
CA ASP A 103 2.52 -22.64 3.63
C ASP A 103 2.71 -21.57 4.73
N GLY A 104 1.76 -20.65 4.92
CA GLY A 104 1.91 -19.47 5.79
C GLY A 104 2.84 -18.39 5.22
N LEU A 105 2.73 -17.16 5.71
CA LEU A 105 3.78 -16.15 5.50
C LEU A 105 4.95 -16.42 6.46
N PRO A 106 6.22 -16.32 6.01
CA PRO A 106 7.36 -16.52 6.90
C PRO A 106 7.32 -15.49 8.02
N ALA A 107 7.76 -15.86 9.22
CA ALA A 107 7.97 -14.91 10.31
C ALA A 107 9.02 -13.87 9.90
N MET A 108 8.92 -12.65 10.44
CA MET A 108 10.00 -11.67 10.38
C MET A 108 10.66 -11.63 11.74
N HIS A 109 11.98 -11.73 11.77
CA HIS A 109 12.80 -11.69 12.97
C HIS A 109 13.51 -10.34 13.06
N HIS A 110 13.37 -9.66 14.19
CA HIS A 110 14.06 -8.39 14.43
C HIS A 110 15.48 -8.66 14.91
N ARG A 111 16.47 -8.36 14.06
CA ARG A 111 17.89 -8.66 14.33
C ARG A 111 18.44 -8.03 15.60
N ALA A 112 17.90 -6.88 16.04
CA ALA A 112 18.40 -6.20 17.23
C ALA A 112 17.97 -6.86 18.54
N CYS A 113 16.73 -7.36 18.63
CA CYS A 113 16.22 -7.99 19.85
C CYS A 113 16.11 -9.53 19.78
N GLY A 114 16.25 -10.11 18.60
CA GLY A 114 16.17 -11.57 18.41
C GLY A 114 14.75 -12.14 18.58
N ALA A 115 13.71 -11.30 18.44
CA ALA A 115 12.32 -11.74 18.54
C ALA A 115 11.65 -11.75 17.16
N ASP A 116 10.68 -12.64 16.99
CA ASP A 116 9.73 -12.54 15.88
C ASP A 116 8.89 -11.28 16.07
N VAL A 117 8.85 -10.44 15.05
CA VAL A 117 8.24 -9.12 15.12
C VAL A 117 6.91 -9.08 14.37
N ALA A 118 5.90 -8.51 15.04
CA ALA A 118 4.74 -7.94 14.39
C ALA A 118 4.89 -6.40 14.40
N PRO A 119 5.12 -5.75 13.25
CA PRO A 119 5.23 -4.29 13.19
C PRO A 119 3.98 -3.59 13.73
N VAL A 120 4.17 -2.71 14.71
CA VAL A 120 3.10 -1.88 15.30
C VAL A 120 3.24 -0.45 14.84
N LEU A 121 2.14 0.18 14.40
CA LEU A 121 2.12 1.60 14.08
C LEU A 121 2.19 2.42 15.38
N VAL A 122 3.21 3.25 15.52
CA VAL A 122 3.39 4.16 16.65
C VAL A 122 3.51 5.61 16.19
N CYS A 123 3.17 6.55 17.06
CA CYS A 123 3.45 7.96 16.85
C CYS A 123 4.94 8.25 17.03
N ARG A 124 5.61 8.86 16.04
CA ARG A 124 7.03 9.22 16.16
C ARG A 124 7.32 10.21 17.30
N SER A 125 6.35 11.04 17.67
CA SER A 125 6.53 12.10 18.68
C SER A 125 6.50 11.56 20.12
N CYS A 126 5.58 10.64 20.43
CA CYS A 126 5.42 10.11 21.80
C CYS A 126 5.68 8.61 21.93
N ARG A 127 5.91 7.90 20.81
CA ARG A 127 6.14 6.45 20.71
C ARG A 127 5.00 5.53 21.13
N GLU A 128 3.86 6.10 21.52
CA GLU A 128 2.67 5.30 21.81
C GLU A 128 2.12 4.62 20.55
N PRO A 129 1.66 3.35 20.63
CA PRO A 129 0.85 2.71 19.61
C PRO A 129 -0.35 3.55 19.22
N THR A 130 -0.78 3.43 17.97
CA THR A 130 -1.87 4.26 17.45
C THR A 130 -2.83 3.47 16.59
N SER A 131 -4.12 3.73 16.81
CA SER A 131 -5.27 3.22 16.05
C SER A 131 -6.01 4.34 15.31
N GLU A 132 -7.03 3.98 14.52
CA GLU A 132 -7.79 4.95 13.73
C GLU A 132 -8.59 5.92 14.61
N LYS A 133 -8.90 5.51 15.84
CA LYS A 133 -9.65 6.31 16.81
C LYS A 133 -8.80 7.38 17.49
N GLU A 134 -7.49 7.22 17.45
CA GLU A 134 -6.52 8.11 18.09
C GLU A 134 -5.95 9.14 17.11
N LEU A 135 -6.44 9.14 15.86
CA LEU A 135 -6.02 10.06 14.81
C LEU A 135 -7.14 11.02 14.45
N ARG A 136 -6.84 12.31 14.51
CA ARG A 136 -7.69 13.35 13.90
C ARG A 136 -7.18 13.63 12.50
N VAL A 137 -8.02 13.30 11.50
CA VAL A 137 -7.73 13.48 10.08
C VAL A 137 -8.43 14.74 9.57
N ARG A 138 -7.70 15.60 8.86
CA ARG A 138 -8.25 16.77 8.15
C ARG A 138 -7.60 16.89 6.78
N TRP A 139 -8.31 17.47 5.81
CA TRP A 139 -7.67 17.92 4.59
C TRP A 139 -6.63 18.99 4.90
N GLY A 140 -5.46 18.86 4.28
CA GLY A 140 -4.45 19.91 4.22
C GLY A 140 -4.67 20.86 3.04
N PRO A 141 -3.77 21.83 2.83
CA PRO A 141 -3.94 22.86 1.81
C PRO A 141 -4.09 22.33 0.38
N SER A 142 -3.46 21.20 0.04
CA SER A 142 -3.62 20.57 -1.29
C SER A 142 -4.70 19.47 -1.31
N GLY A 143 -5.36 19.24 -0.18
CA GLY A 143 -6.26 18.11 0.07
C GLY A 143 -7.65 18.32 -0.49
N SER A 144 -8.09 17.43 -1.39
CA SER A 144 -9.48 17.33 -1.81
C SER A 144 -9.71 16.05 -2.60
N TRP A 145 -10.93 15.50 -2.53
CA TRP A 145 -11.29 14.32 -3.33
C TRP A 145 -11.11 14.50 -4.84
N PRO A 146 -11.50 15.62 -5.47
CA PRO A 146 -11.28 15.83 -6.91
C PRO A 146 -9.79 15.81 -7.33
N ARG A 147 -8.87 16.20 -6.43
CA ARG A 147 -7.42 16.11 -6.69
C ARG A 147 -6.85 14.73 -6.37
N SER A 148 -7.49 13.98 -5.47
CA SER A 148 -7.13 12.60 -5.13
C SER A 148 -7.60 11.60 -6.19
N VAL A 149 -8.73 11.86 -6.84
CA VAL A 149 -9.33 10.96 -7.83
C VAL A 149 -9.79 11.74 -9.06
N PRO A 150 -8.88 12.21 -9.90
CA PRO A 150 -9.21 13.09 -11.02
C PRO A 150 -10.04 12.35 -12.10
N VAL A 151 -11.05 13.04 -12.64
CA VAL A 151 -12.02 12.52 -13.62
C VAL A 151 -11.37 11.94 -14.90
N LEU A 152 -10.21 12.48 -15.31
CA LEU A 152 -9.46 12.01 -16.49
C LEU A 152 -8.84 10.61 -16.33
N SER A 153 -8.84 10.05 -15.12
CA SER A 153 -8.30 8.73 -14.81
C SER A 153 -9.18 7.56 -15.29
N THR A 154 -10.27 7.86 -16.00
CA THR A 154 -11.18 6.91 -16.67
C THR A 154 -10.66 6.42 -18.02
N ARG A 155 -9.68 7.09 -18.66
CA ARG A 155 -9.35 6.86 -20.09
C ARG A 155 -8.21 5.87 -20.40
N ARG A 156 -7.56 5.19 -19.44
CA ARG A 156 -6.63 4.08 -19.82
C ARG A 156 -6.42 2.97 -18.79
N ARG A 157 -7.01 1.82 -19.15
CA ARG A 157 -6.72 0.41 -18.84
C ARG A 157 -6.51 0.02 -17.39
N SER A 158 -7.64 -0.23 -16.71
CA SER A 158 -7.80 -1.55 -16.09
C SER A 158 -7.37 -2.59 -17.15
N SER A 159 -6.32 -3.35 -16.88
CA SER A 159 -6.12 -4.60 -17.62
C SER A 159 -7.37 -5.45 -17.40
N PRO A 160 -7.86 -6.23 -18.38
CA PRO A 160 -8.94 -7.16 -18.14
C PRO A 160 -8.54 -8.01 -16.94
N ASP A 161 -9.46 -8.10 -15.97
CA ASP A 161 -9.38 -9.03 -14.86
C ASP A 161 -9.31 -10.44 -15.47
N THR A 162 -8.09 -10.94 -15.63
CA THR A 162 -7.87 -12.35 -15.95
C THR A 162 -7.86 -13.02 -14.61
N GLY A 163 -9.04 -13.47 -14.19
CA GLY A 163 -9.38 -14.06 -12.89
C GLY A 163 -8.53 -15.25 -12.48
N ARG A 164 -7.25 -15.01 -12.26
CA ARG A 164 -6.31 -15.84 -11.52
C ARG A 164 -5.54 -14.86 -10.65
N SER A 165 -5.95 -14.74 -9.38
CA SER A 165 -5.08 -14.21 -8.34
C SER A 165 -3.71 -14.88 -8.52
N ALA A 166 -2.68 -14.08 -8.73
CA ALA A 166 -1.32 -14.57 -8.69
C ALA A 166 -1.14 -15.40 -7.41
N PRO A 167 -0.63 -16.64 -7.45
CA PRO A 167 -0.12 -17.29 -6.26
C PRO A 167 1.06 -16.44 -5.78
N GLY A 168 0.77 -15.51 -4.89
CA GLY A 168 1.66 -14.49 -4.40
C GLY A 168 1.45 -14.32 -2.90
N LEU A 169 2.46 -13.81 -2.22
CA LEU A 169 2.52 -13.72 -0.77
C LEU A 169 1.38 -12.87 -0.16
N PHE A 170 0.67 -12.02 -0.93
CA PHE A 170 -0.31 -11.05 -0.38
C PHE A 170 -1.64 -10.97 -1.18
N PRO A 171 -2.45 -12.04 -1.27
CA PRO A 171 -3.63 -12.06 -2.12
C PRO A 171 -4.76 -11.11 -1.67
N GLU A 172 -4.94 -10.91 -0.36
CA GLU A 172 -6.06 -10.12 0.18
C GLU A 172 -5.77 -8.62 0.16
N THR A 173 -4.53 -8.23 0.40
CA THR A 173 -4.08 -6.84 0.29
C THR A 173 -4.10 -6.41 -1.16
N MET A 174 -3.80 -7.28 -2.12
CA MET A 174 -3.98 -6.96 -3.54
C MET A 174 -5.44 -6.77 -3.92
N THR A 175 -6.40 -7.28 -3.13
CA THR A 175 -7.81 -6.93 -3.29
C THR A 175 -8.09 -5.46 -2.89
N ILE A 176 -7.32 -4.91 -1.96
CA ILE A 176 -7.43 -3.51 -1.51
C ILE A 176 -6.53 -2.59 -2.36
N LEU A 177 -5.21 -2.80 -2.32
CA LEU A 177 -4.21 -1.97 -2.99
C LEU A 177 -4.01 -2.31 -4.46
N GLY A 178 -4.31 -3.52 -4.92
CA GLY A 178 -4.13 -3.89 -6.33
C GLY A 178 -5.14 -3.23 -7.27
N ASN A 179 -6.09 -2.49 -6.71
CA ASN A 179 -7.07 -1.72 -7.45
C ASN A 179 -7.23 -0.31 -6.87
N ARG A 180 -6.95 0.70 -7.70
CA ARG A 180 -7.13 2.12 -7.34
C ARG A 180 -8.49 2.43 -6.69
N TRP A 181 -9.58 1.84 -7.19
CA TRP A 181 -10.92 2.13 -6.68
C TRP A 181 -11.20 1.42 -5.35
N ALA A 182 -10.76 0.18 -5.17
CA ALA A 182 -10.86 -0.49 -3.86
C ALA A 182 -10.09 0.28 -2.80
N PHE A 183 -8.87 0.73 -3.15
CA PHE A 183 -8.04 1.54 -2.28
C PHE A 183 -8.73 2.87 -1.94
N ALA A 184 -9.29 3.58 -2.94
CA ALA A 184 -10.02 4.82 -2.71
C ALA A 184 -11.26 4.64 -1.81
N VAL A 185 -12.02 3.54 -1.99
CA VAL A 185 -13.17 3.20 -1.12
C VAL A 185 -12.72 2.97 0.32
N VAL A 186 -11.64 2.21 0.54
CA VAL A 186 -11.11 1.98 1.89
C VAL A 186 -10.66 3.29 2.54
N VAL A 187 -9.91 4.14 1.82
CA VAL A 187 -9.52 5.47 2.33
C VAL A 187 -10.76 6.31 2.68
N ALA A 188 -11.77 6.33 1.83
CA ALA A 188 -13.03 7.03 2.07
C ALA A 188 -13.77 6.51 3.31
N ALA A 189 -13.79 5.19 3.52
CA ALA A 189 -14.39 4.57 4.70
C ALA A 189 -13.66 4.98 5.99
N PHE A 190 -12.33 5.11 5.97
CA PHE A 190 -11.55 5.58 7.13
C PHE A 190 -11.85 7.04 7.50
N VAL A 191 -12.23 7.87 6.53
CA VAL A 191 -12.63 9.27 6.78
C VAL A 191 -14.15 9.43 7.00
N GLY A 192 -14.87 8.33 7.17
CA GLY A 192 -16.27 8.32 7.61
C GLY A 192 -17.31 8.17 6.50
N THR A 193 -16.91 8.01 5.24
CA THR A 193 -17.85 7.75 4.15
C THR A 193 -18.40 6.33 4.27
N SER A 194 -19.73 6.18 4.37
CA SER A 194 -20.34 4.88 4.64
C SER A 194 -21.56 4.56 3.79
N ARG A 195 -22.03 5.48 2.95
CA ARG A 195 -23.22 5.28 2.09
C ARG A 195 -22.78 5.21 0.63
N PHE A 196 -23.49 4.41 -0.16
CA PHE A 196 -23.19 4.22 -1.58
C PHE A 196 -23.13 5.56 -2.33
N GLY A 197 -24.18 6.39 -2.21
CA GLY A 197 -24.23 7.69 -2.89
C GLY A 197 -23.11 8.65 -2.47
N ASP A 198 -22.66 8.59 -1.22
CA ASP A 198 -21.55 9.43 -0.75
C ASP A 198 -20.22 8.97 -1.35
N PHE A 199 -19.99 7.65 -1.47
CA PHE A 199 -18.81 7.12 -2.19
C PHE A 199 -18.84 7.50 -3.66
N GLU A 200 -19.99 7.34 -4.33
CA GLU A 200 -20.15 7.66 -5.75
C GLU A 200 -19.85 9.14 -6.00
N ALA A 201 -20.46 10.03 -5.21
CA ALA A 201 -20.28 11.47 -5.33
C ALA A 201 -18.84 11.92 -5.03
N GLN A 202 -18.22 11.41 -3.96
CA GLN A 202 -16.87 11.82 -3.56
C GLN A 202 -15.79 11.28 -4.50
N LEU A 203 -15.88 10.01 -4.89
CA LEU A 203 -14.83 9.35 -5.66
C LEU A 203 -15.00 9.54 -7.17
N ALA A 204 -16.16 10.05 -7.62
CA ALA A 204 -16.53 10.12 -9.04
C ALA A 204 -16.33 8.77 -9.77
N VAL A 205 -16.62 7.69 -9.05
CA VAL A 205 -16.48 6.31 -9.53
C VAL A 205 -17.77 5.88 -10.23
N PRO A 206 -17.71 5.17 -11.37
CA PRO A 206 -18.93 4.65 -12.00
C PRO A 206 -19.70 3.72 -11.04
N PRO A 207 -21.03 3.82 -10.92
CA PRO A 207 -21.80 3.06 -9.92
C PRO A 207 -21.65 1.54 -10.03
N SER A 208 -21.51 1.00 -11.25
CA SER A 208 -21.24 -0.44 -11.45
C SER A 208 -19.87 -0.86 -10.90
N THR A 209 -18.84 -0.03 -11.09
CA THR A 209 -17.50 -0.26 -10.53
C THR A 209 -17.53 -0.13 -9.01
N LEU A 210 -18.28 0.83 -8.47
CA LEU A 210 -18.42 0.98 -7.02
C LEU A 210 -19.13 -0.21 -6.38
N ALA A 211 -20.24 -0.67 -6.97
CA ALA A 211 -20.98 -1.83 -6.50
C ALA A 211 -20.10 -3.08 -6.45
N ASP A 212 -19.34 -3.35 -7.52
CA ASP A 212 -18.39 -4.47 -7.59
C ASP A 212 -17.31 -4.38 -6.50
N ARG A 213 -16.74 -3.18 -6.27
CA ARG A 213 -15.71 -2.97 -5.24
C ARG A 213 -16.27 -3.10 -3.83
N LEU A 214 -17.46 -2.57 -3.55
CA LEU A 214 -18.11 -2.70 -2.25
C LEU A 214 -18.50 -4.15 -1.95
N ALA A 215 -19.00 -4.88 -2.95
CA ALA A 215 -19.29 -6.31 -2.83
C ALA A 215 -18.03 -7.10 -2.52
N THR A 216 -16.96 -6.88 -3.28
CA THR A 216 -15.65 -7.53 -3.06
C THR A 216 -15.10 -7.24 -1.65
N LEU A 217 -15.10 -5.98 -1.22
CA LEU A 217 -14.61 -5.61 0.11
C LEU A 217 -15.48 -6.19 1.24
N THR A 218 -16.77 -6.38 1.00
CA THR A 218 -17.69 -7.01 1.97
C THR A 218 -17.48 -8.52 2.04
N ASP A 219 -17.35 -9.18 0.89
CA ASP A 219 -17.05 -10.62 0.79
C ASP A 219 -15.73 -10.98 1.48
N ARG A 220 -14.70 -10.14 1.31
CA ARG A 220 -13.41 -10.28 2.01
C ARG A 220 -13.43 -9.87 3.48
N GLY A 221 -14.58 -9.42 3.99
CA GLY A 221 -14.75 -9.00 5.38
C GLY A 221 -13.96 -7.74 5.75
N ILE A 222 -13.57 -6.90 4.79
CA ILE A 222 -12.97 -5.58 5.01
C ILE A 222 -14.03 -4.59 5.46
N LEU A 223 -15.17 -4.62 4.75
CA LEU A 223 -16.38 -3.89 5.09
C LEU A 223 -17.46 -4.86 5.55
N ALA A 224 -18.40 -4.37 6.35
CA ALA A 224 -19.65 -5.05 6.63
C ALA A 224 -20.80 -4.18 6.12
N ASN A 225 -21.74 -4.81 5.43
CA ASN A 225 -23.02 -4.22 5.06
C ASN A 225 -24.10 -5.30 5.09
N ALA A 226 -24.92 -5.29 6.14
CA ALA A 226 -26.01 -6.25 6.32
C ALA A 226 -27.38 -5.67 5.97
N SER A 227 -27.47 -4.65 5.09
CA SER A 227 -28.63 -3.76 4.77
C SER A 227 -28.53 -2.34 5.35
N GLY A 228 -27.33 -1.86 5.63
CA GLY A 228 -27.09 -0.58 6.32
C GLY A 228 -25.91 0.21 5.74
N PRO A 229 -25.27 1.10 6.52
CA PRO A 229 -24.03 1.74 6.09
C PRO A 229 -22.90 0.70 5.93
N TYR A 230 -22.00 0.92 4.98
CA TYR A 230 -20.75 0.19 4.84
C TYR A 230 -19.79 0.62 5.94
N LEU A 231 -19.49 -0.27 6.87
CA LEU A 231 -18.61 0.01 8.01
C LEU A 231 -17.37 -0.86 7.98
N LEU A 232 -16.21 -0.29 8.34
CA LEU A 232 -14.97 -1.05 8.51
C LEU A 232 -15.11 -2.06 9.66
N THR A 233 -14.85 -3.32 9.34
CA THR A 233 -14.74 -4.41 10.32
C THR A 233 -13.44 -4.29 11.13
N LYS A 234 -13.20 -5.20 12.09
CA LYS A 234 -11.89 -5.30 12.75
C LYS A 234 -10.75 -5.55 11.74
N LYS A 235 -10.98 -6.45 10.77
CA LYS A 235 -10.05 -6.75 9.67
C LYS A 235 -9.76 -5.51 8.81
N GLY A 236 -10.80 -4.75 8.47
CA GLY A 236 -10.66 -3.52 7.68
C GLY A 236 -9.94 -2.40 8.43
N ARG A 237 -10.22 -2.21 9.73
CA ARG A 237 -9.51 -1.22 10.57
C ARG A 237 -8.02 -1.53 10.72
N ALA A 238 -7.66 -2.82 10.74
CA ALA A 238 -6.26 -3.25 10.81
C ALA A 238 -5.42 -2.87 9.58
N VAL A 239 -6.03 -2.40 8.48
CA VAL A 239 -5.32 -1.88 7.29
C VAL A 239 -4.68 -0.51 7.54
N LEU A 240 -5.03 0.19 8.64
CA LEU A 240 -4.55 1.54 8.93
C LEU A 240 -3.03 1.74 8.77
N PRO A 241 -2.12 0.87 9.28
CA PRO A 241 -0.68 1.04 9.10
C PRO A 241 -0.26 1.08 7.63
N VAL A 242 -0.92 0.30 6.77
CA VAL A 242 -0.70 0.30 5.32
C VAL A 242 -1.07 1.67 4.73
N LEU A 243 -2.23 2.22 5.10
CA LEU A 243 -2.68 3.52 4.58
C LEU A 243 -1.79 4.67 5.06
N ILE A 244 -1.40 4.66 6.33
CA ILE A 244 -0.55 5.70 6.92
C ILE A 244 0.85 5.70 6.27
N THR A 245 1.46 4.51 6.13
CA THR A 245 2.78 4.40 5.51
C THR A 245 2.74 4.77 4.03
N ALA A 246 1.68 4.39 3.31
CA ALA A 246 1.47 4.76 1.91
C ALA A 246 1.26 6.27 1.72
N LEU A 247 0.47 6.90 2.60
CA LEU A 247 0.20 8.34 2.58
C LEU A 247 1.49 9.12 2.85
N GLN A 248 2.23 8.78 3.90
CA GLN A 248 3.48 9.45 4.24
C GLN A 248 4.53 9.32 3.14
N TRP A 249 4.61 8.15 2.50
CA TRP A 249 5.47 7.96 1.34
C TRP A 249 5.07 8.91 0.20
N ALA A 250 3.78 9.03 -0.09
CA ALA A 250 3.32 9.89 -1.17
C ALA A 250 3.50 11.39 -0.85
N GLU A 251 3.24 11.83 0.37
CA GLU A 251 3.48 13.21 0.83
C GLU A 251 4.96 13.57 0.76
N GLN A 252 5.85 12.63 1.07
CA GLN A 252 7.30 12.85 0.99
C GLN A 252 7.80 12.98 -0.45
N TRP A 253 7.31 12.14 -1.36
CA TRP A 253 7.89 12.00 -2.71
C TRP A 253 7.12 12.71 -3.81
N TYR A 254 5.89 13.13 -3.54
CA TYR A 254 5.07 13.94 -4.44
C TYR A 254 4.48 15.16 -3.71
N PRO A 255 5.34 16.03 -3.13
CA PRO A 255 4.87 17.20 -2.40
C PRO A 255 4.16 18.16 -3.35
N ALA A 256 3.04 18.72 -2.89
CA ALA A 256 2.40 19.84 -3.54
C ALA A 256 2.99 21.16 -3.02
N ALA A 257 3.06 22.18 -3.87
CA ALA A 257 3.63 23.48 -3.49
C ALA A 257 2.83 24.16 -2.36
N GLU A 258 1.52 23.87 -2.29
CA GLU A 258 0.60 24.41 -1.30
C GLU A 258 0.78 23.80 0.10
N GLY A 259 1.49 22.68 0.22
CA GLY A 259 1.61 21.89 1.45
C GLY A 259 0.96 20.50 1.33
N PRO A 260 0.81 19.78 2.45
CA PRO A 260 0.37 18.38 2.42
C PRO A 260 -1.11 18.25 2.01
N ALA A 261 -1.45 17.08 1.45
CA ALA A 261 -2.84 16.75 1.13
C ALA A 261 -3.63 16.40 2.38
N VAL A 262 -3.03 15.74 3.37
CA VAL A 262 -3.71 15.32 4.60
C VAL A 262 -2.92 15.79 5.82
N LEU A 263 -3.65 16.36 6.79
CA LEU A 263 -3.12 16.70 8.11
C LEU A 263 -3.61 15.66 9.12
N LEU A 264 -2.67 14.99 9.76
CA LEU A 264 -2.93 14.03 10.82
C LEU A 264 -2.45 14.60 12.16
N HIS A 265 -3.26 14.49 13.20
CA HIS A 265 -2.87 14.81 14.57
C HIS A 265 -3.12 13.61 15.47
N HIS A 266 -2.16 13.31 16.33
CA HIS A 266 -2.31 12.27 17.34
C HIS A 266 -3.09 12.85 18.51
N ILE A 267 -4.23 12.27 18.86
CA ILE A 267 -5.14 12.82 19.87
C ILE A 267 -4.48 12.79 21.25
N ALA A 268 -3.78 11.71 21.60
CA ALA A 268 -3.20 11.54 22.92
C ALA A 268 -2.08 12.54 23.22
N CYS A 269 -1.15 12.79 22.29
CA CYS A 269 -0.03 13.72 22.52
C CYS A 269 -0.23 15.12 21.92
N GLY A 270 -1.30 15.34 21.15
CA GLY A 270 -1.63 16.62 20.52
C GLY A 270 -0.73 17.02 19.33
N ALA A 271 0.37 16.32 19.09
CA ALA A 271 1.32 16.64 18.02
C ALA A 271 0.79 16.26 16.62
N ALA A 272 1.34 16.92 15.59
CA ALA A 272 1.22 16.44 14.22
C ALA A 272 1.74 15.00 14.12
N PHE A 273 0.90 14.10 13.60
CA PHE A 273 1.18 12.68 13.59
C PHE A 273 2.06 12.31 12.41
N HIS A 274 3.21 11.71 12.73
CA HIS A 274 4.04 10.96 11.80
C HIS A 274 4.16 9.55 12.35
N GLY A 275 3.57 8.58 11.67
CA GLY A 275 3.66 7.17 11.97
C GLY A 275 5.05 6.59 11.70
N ALA A 276 5.46 5.69 12.58
CA ALA A 276 6.60 4.80 12.38
C ALA A 276 6.17 3.37 12.72
N LEU A 277 6.87 2.38 12.19
CA LEU A 277 6.69 0.98 12.60
C LEU A 277 7.68 0.66 13.70
N ALA A 278 7.19 0.16 14.83
CA ALA A 278 8.00 -0.31 15.95
C ALA A 278 7.91 -1.82 16.11
N CYS A 279 8.95 -2.40 16.71
CA CYS A 279 8.91 -3.78 17.17
C CYS A 279 7.94 -3.90 18.35
N ASP A 280 7.01 -4.85 18.29
CA ASP A 280 6.09 -5.18 19.39
C ASP A 280 6.79 -5.74 20.62
N SER A 281 8.01 -6.27 20.48
CA SER A 281 8.78 -6.84 21.59
C SER A 281 9.69 -5.83 22.29
N CYS A 282 10.49 -5.04 21.55
CA CYS A 282 11.47 -4.11 22.14
C CYS A 282 11.14 -2.62 21.94
N ALA A 283 10.02 -2.29 21.29
CA ALA A 283 9.58 -0.92 20.96
C ALA A 283 10.54 -0.09 20.09
N GLU A 284 11.65 -0.65 19.60
CA GLU A 284 12.53 0.05 18.67
C GLU A 284 11.87 0.29 17.30
N ILE A 285 12.17 1.44 16.70
CA ILE A 285 11.69 1.77 15.35
C ILE A 285 12.39 0.89 14.32
N LEU A 286 11.58 0.14 13.57
CA LEU A 286 12.03 -0.81 12.57
C LEU A 286 12.56 -0.12 11.31
N ARG A 287 13.67 -0.65 10.80
CA ARG A 287 14.23 -0.34 9.48
C ARG A 287 14.35 -1.62 8.66
N GLY A 288 14.25 -1.51 7.34
CA GLY A 288 14.17 -2.70 6.48
C GLY A 288 15.39 -3.62 6.48
N ASN A 289 16.57 -3.12 6.81
CA ASN A 289 17.78 -3.93 6.94
C ASN A 289 17.90 -4.67 8.29
N GLN A 290 16.99 -4.43 9.23
CA GLN A 290 16.97 -5.07 10.55
C GLN A 290 16.01 -6.27 10.61
N LEU A 291 15.26 -6.54 9.54
CA LEU A 291 14.30 -7.64 9.50
C LEU A 291 14.81 -8.79 8.65
N GLU A 292 14.75 -9.99 9.21
CA GLU A 292 15.12 -11.23 8.54
C GLU A 292 13.92 -12.17 8.42
N ARG A 293 13.77 -12.86 7.29
CA ARG A 293 12.67 -13.80 7.09
C ARG A 293 13.07 -15.16 7.62
N VAL A 294 12.26 -15.71 8.51
CA VAL A 294 12.48 -17.03 9.12
C VAL A 294 11.29 -17.92 8.79
N TRP A 295 11.56 -19.09 8.24
CA TRP A 295 10.58 -20.14 8.06
C TRP A 295 10.66 -21.06 9.27
N HIS A 296 9.60 -21.10 10.05
CA HIS A 296 9.47 -22.10 11.10
C HIS A 296 8.99 -23.40 10.45
N SER A 297 9.72 -24.49 10.66
CA SER A 297 9.22 -25.82 10.30
C SER A 297 7.95 -26.10 11.10
N PRO A 298 6.89 -26.66 10.50
CA PRO A 298 5.72 -27.07 11.27
C PRO A 298 6.15 -28.12 12.30
N SER A 299 5.88 -27.84 13.57
CA SER A 299 6.01 -28.78 14.69
C SER A 299 4.97 -29.88 14.64
#